data_AF-A0ABD5WXZ3-F1
#
_entry.id   AF-A0ABD5WXZ3-F1
#
_cell.length_a   1.000
_cell.length_b   1.000
_cell.length_c   1.000
_cell.angle_alpha   90.00
_cell.angle_beta   90.00
_cell.angle_gamma   90.00
#
_symmetry.space_group_name_H-M   'P 1'
#
loop_
_entity.id
_entity.type
_entity.pdbx_description
1 polymer ?
#
loop_
_entity_poly.entity_id
_entity_poly.type
_entity_poly.pdbx_seq_one_letter_code
_entity_poly.pdbx_strand_id
1 'polypeptide(L)' 'MHTNDRRTQLEGERLEDLPEFELRYLFDDGERPSSVTIYAPESLETTWLTADADVAVSLDELR' A
#
# COMPACT_ATOMS: atom_id res chain seq x y z
N MET A 1 4.14 -16.45 -27.51
CA MET A 1 3.28 -15.45 -26.86
C MET A 1 2.58 -16.15 -25.70
N HIS A 2 3.18 -16.16 -24.51
CA HIS A 2 2.59 -16.76 -23.31
C HIS A 2 1.85 -15.66 -22.57
N THR A 3 0.52 -15.64 -22.68
CA THR A 3 -0.34 -14.80 -21.84
C THR A 3 -0.27 -15.35 -20.42
N ASN A 4 0.36 -14.59 -19.53
CA ASN A 4 0.54 -14.97 -18.13
C ASN A 4 -0.78 -14.73 -17.38
N ASP A 5 -1.59 -15.78 -17.30
CA ASP A 5 -2.87 -15.82 -16.57
C ASP A 5 -2.60 -15.92 -15.05
N ARG A 6 -2.04 -14.86 -14.47
CA ARG A 6 -1.66 -14.80 -13.04
C ARG A 6 -2.73 -14.13 -12.17
N ARG A 7 -3.95 -13.90 -12.68
CA ARG A 7 -5.01 -13.20 -11.94
C ARG A 7 -5.87 -14.13 -11.08
N THR A 8 -5.85 -15.44 -11.33
CA THR A 8 -6.76 -16.41 -10.71
C THR A 8 -6.13 -17.21 -9.57
N GLN A 9 -4.90 -16.89 -9.16
CA GLN A 9 -4.17 -17.62 -8.11
C GLN A 9 -3.89 -16.75 -6.89
N LEU A 10 -4.90 -15.99 -6.44
CA LEU A 10 -4.92 -15.35 -5.11
C LEU A 10 -6.23 -15.63 -4.35
N GLU A 11 -7.18 -16.31 -4.99
CA GLU A 11 -8.44 -16.75 -4.37
C GLU A 11 -8.21 -18.04 -3.58
N GLY A 12 -7.58 -17.98 -2.40
CA GLY A 12 -7.55 -19.14 -1.51
C GLY A 12 -6.48 -19.18 -0.44
N GLU A 13 -5.41 -18.40 -0.57
CA GLU A 13 -4.47 -18.22 0.54
C GLU A 13 -5.00 -17.09 1.40
N ARG A 14 -5.85 -17.44 2.37
CA ARG A 14 -6.02 -16.64 3.58
C ARG A 14 -4.62 -16.53 4.18
N LEU A 15 -3.90 -15.47 3.83
CA LEU A 15 -2.64 -15.08 4.45
C LEU A 15 -2.92 -15.01 5.94
N GLU A 16 -2.56 -16.08 6.65
CA GLU A 16 -2.79 -16.18 8.10
C GLU A 16 -2.09 -15.01 8.79
N ASP A 17 -0.97 -14.58 8.20
CA ASP A 17 -0.26 -13.34 8.48
C ASP A 17 -0.07 -12.55 7.18
N LEU A 18 -0.43 -11.26 7.20
CA LEU A 18 -0.14 -10.34 6.11
C LEU A 18 1.36 -10.01 6.10
N PRO A 19 1.97 -9.77 4.91
CA PRO A 19 3.35 -9.34 4.85
C PRO A 19 3.53 -8.00 5.57
N GLU A 20 4.47 -7.94 6.51
CA GLU A 20 4.91 -6.70 7.12
C GLU A 20 5.99 -6.05 6.25
N PHE A 21 5.83 -4.76 6.00
CA PHE A 21 6.83 -3.97 5.27
C PHE A 21 7.37 -2.89 6.20
N GLU A 22 8.69 -2.73 6.24
CA GLU A 22 9.37 -1.67 7.01
C GLU A 22 9.27 -0.31 6.30
N LEU A 23 8.05 0.11 5.98
CA LEU A 23 7.76 1.41 5.36
C LEU A 23 7.45 2.44 6.44
N ARG A 24 7.83 3.68 6.17
CA ARG A 24 7.43 4.84 6.96
C ARG A 24 6.46 5.69 6.17
N TYR A 25 5.69 6.50 6.87
CA TYR A 25 4.77 7.44 6.27
C TYR A 25 4.97 8.85 6.85
N LEU A 26 4.58 9.85 6.06
CA LEU A 26 4.55 11.24 6.46
C LEU A 26 3.27 11.88 5.91
N PHE A 27 2.60 12.65 6.75
CA PHE A 27 1.52 13.53 6.34
C PHE A 27 2.06 14.88 5.87
N ASP A 28 1.39 15.48 4.91
CA ASP A 28 1.69 16.83 4.45
C ASP A 28 1.37 17.90 5.50
N ASP A 29 0.28 17.72 6.24
CA ASP A 29 -0.14 18.60 7.34
C ASP A 29 -0.47 17.79 8.60
N GLY A 30 -0.04 18.29 9.77
CA GLY A 30 -0.20 17.60 11.05
C GLY A 30 -1.58 17.70 11.68
N GLU A 31 -2.39 18.70 11.29
CA GLU A 31 -3.74 18.87 11.81
C GLU A 31 -4.79 18.38 10.81
N ARG A 32 -4.61 18.64 9.51
CA ARG A 32 -5.55 18.38 8.41
C ARG A 32 -4.84 17.81 7.18
N PRO A 33 -4.40 16.55 7.24
CA PRO A 33 -3.64 15.95 6.15
C PRO A 33 -4.50 15.81 4.89
N SER A 34 -3.96 16.23 3.75
CA SER A 34 -4.60 16.05 2.44
C SER A 34 -3.92 14.96 1.61
N SER A 35 -2.70 14.58 1.99
CA SER A 35 -1.93 13.55 1.32
C SER A 35 -1.04 12.79 2.31
N VAL A 36 -0.74 11.53 1.96
CA VAL A 36 0.20 10.68 2.69
C VAL A 36 1.33 10.26 1.76
N THR A 37 2.57 10.47 2.21
CA THR A 37 3.76 9.99 1.52
C THR A 37 4.26 8.74 2.21
N ILE A 38 4.39 7.64 1.47
CA ILE A 38 4.96 6.39 1.95
C ILE A 38 6.37 6.25 1.38
N TYR A 39 7.35 5.91 2.22
CA TYR A 39 8.74 5.81 1.81
C TYR A 39 9.49 4.72 2.60
N ALA A 40 10.53 4.14 1.99
CA ALA A 40 11.43 3.20 2.64
C ALA A 40 12.68 3.95 3.14
N PRO A 41 12.90 4.09 4.45
CA PRO A 41 14.02 4.90 4.98
C PRO A 41 15.40 4.31 4.67
N GLU A 42 15.49 2.99 4.55
CA GLU A 42 16.75 2.26 4.33
C GLU A 42 17.10 2.09 2.84
N SER A 43 16.24 2.56 1.93
CA SER A 43 16.44 2.42 0.48
C SER A 43 16.42 3.76 -0.23
N LEU A 44 17.32 3.93 -1.20
CA LEU A 44 17.34 5.07 -2.12
C LEU A 44 16.66 4.73 -3.46
N GLU A 45 16.14 3.51 -3.61
CA GLU A 45 15.48 3.06 -4.82
C GLU A 45 14.01 3.49 -4.83
N THR A 46 13.53 3.87 -6.01
CA THR A 46 12.11 4.15 -6.22
C THR A 46 11.41 2.88 -6.69
N THR A 47 10.45 2.40 -5.89
CA THR A 47 9.63 1.22 -6.19
C THR A 47 8.17 1.62 -6.33
N TRP A 48 7.47 0.98 -7.27
CA TRP A 48 6.03 1.17 -7.44
C TRP A 48 5.25 0.36 -6.39
N LEU A 49 4.35 1.04 -5.67
CA LEU A 49 3.36 0.42 -4.80
C LEU A 49 1.99 0.48 -5.46
N THR A 50 1.20 -0.58 -5.32
CA THR A 50 -0.20 -0.61 -5.72
C THR A 50 -1.08 -0.75 -4.49
N ALA A 51 -2.15 0.03 -4.41
CA ALA A 51 -3.18 -0.08 -3.40
C ALA A 51 -4.52 -0.36 -4.06
N ASP A 52 -5.40 -1.05 -3.36
CA ASP A 52 -6.78 -1.25 -3.78
C ASP A 52 -7.61 -0.02 -3.37
N ALA A 53 -8.15 0.68 -4.37
CA ALA A 53 -8.91 1.90 -4.17
C ALA A 53 -10.32 1.63 -3.62
N ASP A 54 -10.87 0.43 -3.82
CA ASP A 54 -12.23 0.09 -3.37
C ASP A 54 -12.30 -0.12 -1.85
N VAL A 55 -11.16 -0.36 -1.22
CA VAL A 55 -11.01 -0.51 0.25
C VAL A 55 -10.27 0.66 0.89
N ALA A 56 -9.93 1.69 0.11
CA ALA A 56 -9.27 2.88 0.62
C ALA A 56 -10.24 3.69 1.50
N VAL A 57 -9.73 4.23 2.60
CA VAL A 57 -10.47 5.10 3.52
C VAL A 57 -9.99 6.54 3.42
N SER A 58 -10.90 7.49 3.64
CA SER A 58 -10.53 8.91 3.66
C SER A 58 -9.60 9.22 4.84
N LEU A 59 -8.63 10.12 4.64
CA LEU A 59 -7.79 10.61 5.73
C LEU A 59 -8.61 11.36 6.80
N ASP A 60 -9.73 11.98 6.41
CA ASP A 60 -10.65 12.61 7.35
C ASP A 60 -11.35 11.60 8.28
N GLU A 61 -11.46 10.34 7.86
CA GLU A 61 -12.10 9.25 8.63
C GLU A 61 -11.13 8.55 9.59
N LEU A 62 -9.82 8.75 9.44
CA LEU A 62 -8.78 8.10 10.27
C LEU A 62 -8.51 8.79 11.62
N ARG A 63 -9.29 9.81 11.99
CA ARG A 63 -9.14 10.54 13.27
C ARG A 63 -9.76 9.84 14.47
#